data_AF-A0A350IA46-F1
#
_entry.id   AF-A0A350IA46-F1
#
_cell.length_a   1.000
_cell.length_b   1.000
_cell.length_c   1.000
_cell.angle_alpha   90.00
_cell.angle_beta   90.00
_cell.angle_gamma   90.00
#
_symmetry.space_group_name_H-M   'P 1'
#
loop_
_entity.id
_entity.type
_entity.pdbx_description
1 polymer ?
#
loop_
_entity_poly.entity_id
_entity_poly.type
_entity_poly.pdbx_seq_one_letter_code
_entity_poly.pdbx_strand_id
1 'polypeptide(L)'
;MQAVLSGSLNFIFNKYDTTVPFIDIVRQSKNERYTEPNPLIDLGDTYVMRNILILSRETRYIKEISDVSFNGFLPENVANAADNNIMFAVMLLHEYHFVAFYHKSNEIGNRRKFFAKLNESNLSLIT
;
A
#
# COMPACT_ATOMS: atom_id res chain seq x y z
N MET A 1 10.20 -6.54 15.26
CA MET A 1 10.51 -6.92 13.88
C MET A 1 9.92 -5.90 12.91
N GLN A 2 10.62 -5.61 11.82
CA GLN A 2 10.12 -4.84 10.69
C GLN A 2 10.37 -5.62 9.41
N ALA A 3 9.39 -5.64 8.49
CA ALA A 3 9.50 -6.38 7.24
C ALA A 3 8.75 -5.66 6.11
N VAL A 4 9.29 -5.74 4.88
CA VAL A 4 8.55 -5.38 3.66
C VAL A 4 7.72 -6.59 3.26
N LEU A 5 6.39 -6.44 3.21
CA LEU A 5 5.46 -7.55 3.01
C LEU A 5 4.70 -7.51 1.67
N SER A 6 5.01 -6.56 0.79
CA SER A 6 4.43 -6.47 -0.55
C SER A 6 5.48 -6.00 -1.56
N GLY A 7 5.82 -6.88 -2.50
CA GLY A 7 6.73 -6.56 -3.61
C GLY A 7 6.12 -5.53 -4.56
N SER A 8 4.83 -5.67 -4.87
CA SER A 8 4.06 -4.78 -5.75
C SER A 8 4.03 -3.34 -5.20
N LEU A 9 3.70 -3.16 -3.91
CA LEU A 9 3.71 -1.84 -3.27
C LEU A 9 5.11 -1.24 -3.23
N ASN A 10 6.11 -2.05 -2.91
CA ASN A 10 7.50 -1.58 -2.90
C ASN A 10 7.94 -1.14 -4.30
N PHE A 11 7.58 -1.86 -5.36
CA PHE A 11 7.86 -1.44 -6.74
C PHE A 11 7.18 -0.11 -7.08
N ILE A 12 5.87 -0.02 -6.84
CA ILE A 12 5.05 1.16 -7.18
C ILE A 12 5.57 2.41 -6.47
N PHE A 13 5.83 2.34 -5.17
CA PHE A 13 6.32 3.50 -4.41
C PHE A 13 7.77 3.89 -4.76
N ASN A 14 8.62 2.92 -5.14
CA ASN A 14 9.98 3.24 -5.59
C ASN A 14 10.00 3.88 -6.98
N LYS A 15 9.00 3.59 -7.81
CA LYS A 15 8.93 4.06 -9.20
C LYS A 15 8.16 5.38 -9.34
N TYR A 16 7.19 5.64 -8.47
CA TYR A 16 6.46 6.89 -8.48
C TYR A 16 7.33 8.04 -7.96
N ASP A 17 7.50 9.07 -8.79
CA ASP A 17 8.31 10.25 -8.49
C ASP A 17 7.63 11.58 -8.86
N THR A 18 6.31 11.55 -9.04
CA THR A 18 5.43 12.65 -9.48
C THR A 18 5.69 13.19 -10.89
N THR A 19 6.63 12.63 -11.66
CA THR A 19 6.85 13.03 -13.06
C THR A 19 5.76 12.53 -13.99
N VAL A 20 5.08 11.45 -13.61
CA VAL A 20 3.90 10.89 -14.27
C VAL A 20 2.80 10.63 -13.25
N PRO A 21 1.52 10.61 -13.66
CA PRO A 21 0.42 10.28 -12.77
C PRO A 21 0.60 8.92 -12.06
N PHE A 22 0.16 8.82 -10.81
CA PHE A 22 0.24 7.59 -10.01
C PHE A 22 -0.45 6.41 -10.73
N ILE A 23 -1.57 6.69 -11.39
CA ILE A 23 -2.30 5.70 -12.19
C ILE A 23 -1.46 5.03 -13.27
N ASP A 24 -0.49 5.72 -13.86
CA ASP A 24 0.30 5.18 -14.96
C ASP A 24 1.32 4.18 -14.43
N ILE A 25 1.86 4.43 -13.22
CA ILE A 25 2.69 3.46 -12.51
C ILE A 25 1.89 2.21 -12.13
N VAL A 26 0.66 2.37 -11.65
CA VAL A 26 -0.21 1.23 -11.31
C VAL A 26 -0.61 0.43 -12.56
N ARG A 27 -0.98 1.10 -13.66
CA ARG A 27 -1.29 0.46 -14.94
C ARG A 27 -0.10 -0.28 -15.50
N GLN A 28 1.08 0.33 -15.46
CA GLN A 28 2.31 -0.33 -15.87
C GLN A 28 2.57 -1.58 -15.03
N SER A 29 2.46 -1.46 -13.71
CA SER A 29 2.67 -2.59 -12.79
C SER A 29 1.69 -3.73 -13.07
N LYS A 30 0.43 -3.40 -13.40
CA LYS A 30 -0.56 -4.38 -13.84
C LYS A 30 -0.19 -5.03 -15.17
N ASN A 31 0.22 -4.26 -16.18
CA ASN A 31 0.57 -4.75 -17.50
C ASN A 31 1.82 -5.65 -17.47
N GLU A 32 2.78 -5.30 -16.61
CA GLU A 32 4.02 -6.06 -16.36
C GLU A 32 3.78 -7.26 -15.41
N ARG A 33 2.54 -7.47 -14.94
CA ARG A 33 2.14 -8.53 -14.03
C ARG A 33 2.84 -8.50 -12.66
N TYR A 34 3.22 -7.30 -12.22
CA TYR A 34 3.68 -7.05 -10.85
C TYR A 34 2.52 -6.93 -9.85
N THR A 35 1.29 -6.69 -10.31
CA THR A 35 0.08 -6.75 -9.48
C THR A 35 -0.82 -7.89 -9.92
N GLU A 36 -1.74 -8.26 -9.05
CA GLU A 36 -2.91 -9.07 -9.37
C GLU A 36 -3.76 -8.44 -10.48
N PRO A 37 -4.66 -9.21 -11.14
CA PRO A 37 -5.57 -8.70 -12.16
C PRO A 37 -6.42 -7.51 -11.67
N ASN A 38 -6.78 -7.49 -10.38
CA ASN A 38 -7.32 -6.33 -9.68
C ASN A 38 -6.23 -5.73 -8.77
N PRO A 39 -5.64 -4.57 -9.12
CA PRO A 39 -4.57 -3.97 -8.34
C PRO A 39 -4.95 -3.58 -6.91
N LEU A 40 -6.24 -3.41 -6.58
CA LEU A 40 -6.67 -3.14 -5.19
C LEU A 40 -6.31 -4.29 -4.24
N ILE A 41 -6.12 -5.51 -4.74
CA ILE A 41 -5.69 -6.63 -3.90
C ILE A 41 -4.29 -6.36 -3.35
N ASP A 42 -3.37 -5.86 -4.19
CA ASP A 42 -2.01 -5.51 -3.76
C ASP A 42 -1.93 -4.17 -3.03
N LEU A 43 -2.70 -3.19 -3.48
CA LEU A 43 -2.66 -1.82 -2.95
C LEU A 43 -3.46 -1.65 -1.66
N GLY A 44 -4.43 -2.55 -1.45
CA GLY A 44 -5.36 -2.51 -0.35
C GLY A 44 -4.85 -3.16 0.93
N ASP A 45 -5.57 -2.86 1.99
CA ASP A 45 -5.24 -3.08 3.38
C ASP A 45 -5.19 -4.58 3.70
N THR A 46 -6.14 -5.33 3.14
CA THR A 46 -6.42 -6.71 3.51
C THR A 46 -5.24 -7.65 3.21
N TYR A 47 -4.57 -7.48 2.07
CA TYR A 47 -3.45 -8.36 1.71
C TYR A 47 -2.29 -8.21 2.69
N VAL A 48 -1.89 -6.97 2.97
CA VAL A 48 -0.73 -6.73 3.84
C VAL A 48 -1.06 -6.99 5.32
N MET A 49 -2.30 -6.72 5.75
CA MET A 49 -2.79 -7.08 7.09
C MET A 49 -2.77 -8.58 7.32
N ARG A 50 -3.12 -9.40 6.32
CA ARG A 50 -3.03 -10.87 6.42
C ARG A 50 -1.59 -11.33 6.56
N ASN A 51 -0.66 -10.76 5.81
CA ASN A 51 0.76 -11.13 5.88
C ASN A 51 1.36 -10.84 7.27
N ILE A 52 1.07 -9.68 7.86
CA ILE A 52 1.59 -9.36 9.19
C ILE A 52 0.93 -10.19 10.31
N LEU A 53 -0.35 -10.53 10.16
CA LEU A 53 -1.07 -11.42 11.09
C LEU A 53 -0.48 -12.84 11.09
N ILE A 54 -0.10 -13.36 9.92
CA ILE A 54 0.60 -14.65 9.82
C ILE A 54 1.93 -14.58 10.58
N LEU A 55 2.72 -13.51 10.36
CA LEU A 55 4.00 -13.34 11.06
C LEU A 55 3.85 -13.16 12.58
N SER A 56 2.77 -12.53 13.05
CA SER A 56 2.50 -12.44 14.49
C SER A 56 2.32 -13.82 15.09
N ARG A 57 1.59 -14.72 14.41
CA ARG A 57 1.36 -16.09 14.85
C ARG A 57 2.62 -16.95 14.83
N GLU A 58 3.45 -16.81 13.80
CA GLU A 58 4.76 -17.48 13.73
C GLU A 58 5.71 -17.06 14.87
N THR A 59 5.57 -15.82 15.35
CA THR A 59 6.34 -15.29 16.49
C THR A 59 5.64 -15.50 17.85
N ARG A 60 4.58 -16.31 17.89
CA ARG A 60 3.76 -16.64 19.07
C ARG A 60 3.01 -15.45 19.69
N TYR A 61 2.86 -14.35 18.95
CA TYR A 61 1.96 -13.26 19.31
C TYR A 61 0.56 -13.56 18.76
N ILE A 62 -0.35 -13.98 19.64
CA ILE A 62 -1.76 -14.15 19.31
C ILE A 62 -2.38 -12.76 19.17
N LYS A 63 -2.70 -12.40 17.93
CA LYS A 63 -3.35 -11.15 17.55
C LYS A 63 -4.52 -11.50 16.62
N GLU A 64 -5.50 -10.62 16.59
CA GLU A 64 -6.60 -10.64 15.64
C GLU A 64 -6.43 -9.56 14.58
N ILE A 65 -7.16 -9.67 13.47
CA ILE A 65 -7.08 -8.67 12.40
C ILE A 65 -7.51 -7.27 12.88
N SER A 66 -8.39 -7.22 13.89
CA SER A 66 -8.81 -5.99 14.58
C SER A 66 -7.68 -5.33 15.36
N ASP A 67 -6.62 -6.06 15.70
CA ASP A 67 -5.45 -5.51 16.40
C ASP A 67 -4.45 -4.89 15.43
N VAL A 68 -4.63 -5.08 14.11
CA VAL A 68 -3.77 -4.50 13.09
C VAL A 68 -4.18 -3.05 12.87
N SER A 69 -3.34 -2.12 13.34
CA SER A 69 -3.50 -0.71 12.99
C SER A 69 -3.04 -0.49 11.55
N PHE A 70 -3.96 -0.06 10.70
CA PHE A 70 -3.67 0.27 9.32
C PHE A 70 -4.11 1.69 8.95
N ASN A 71 -3.16 2.51 8.56
CA ASN A 71 -3.43 3.82 7.97
C ASN A 71 -3.25 3.70 6.45
N GLY A 72 -4.36 3.48 5.75
CA GLY A 72 -4.38 3.42 4.29
C GLY A 72 -3.87 4.69 3.63
N PHE A 73 -3.21 4.50 2.49
CA PHE A 73 -2.76 5.61 1.64
C PHE A 73 -3.72 5.85 0.47
N LEU A 74 -4.64 4.92 0.19
CA LEU A 74 -5.64 5.09 -0.87
C LEU A 74 -6.78 5.99 -0.37
N PRO A 75 -7.26 6.95 -1.18
CA PRO A 75 -8.55 7.60 -0.94
C PRO A 75 -9.68 6.56 -0.83
N GLU A 76 -10.67 6.81 0.03
CA GLU A 76 -11.76 5.86 0.30
C GLU A 76 -12.53 5.46 -0.97
N ASN A 77 -12.76 6.41 -1.88
CA ASN A 77 -13.43 6.14 -3.14
C ASN A 77 -12.59 5.33 -4.14
N VAL A 78 -11.26 5.36 -4.03
CA VAL A 78 -10.37 4.45 -4.76
C VAL A 78 -10.49 3.04 -4.16
N ALA A 79 -10.43 2.93 -2.84
CA ALA A 79 -10.50 1.65 -2.12
C ALA A 79 -11.84 0.92 -2.33
N ASN A 80 -12.93 1.68 -2.52
CA ASN A 80 -14.29 1.15 -2.72
C ASN A 80 -14.72 1.07 -4.20
N ALA A 81 -13.80 1.24 -5.15
CA ALA A 81 -14.13 1.17 -6.57
C ALA A 81 -14.65 -0.22 -6.98
N ALA A 82 -15.73 -0.26 -7.77
CA ALA A 82 -16.38 -1.52 -8.14
C ALA A 82 -15.60 -2.35 -9.18
N ASP A 83 -14.79 -1.69 -10.01
CA ASP A 83 -13.93 -2.34 -11.01
C ASP A 83 -12.68 -1.51 -11.30
N ASN A 84 -11.78 -2.07 -12.11
CA ASN A 84 -10.52 -1.43 -12.48
C ASN A 84 -10.71 -0.11 -13.26
N ASN A 85 -11.74 0.02 -14.11
CA ASN A 85 -11.97 1.23 -14.88
C ASN A 85 -12.37 2.38 -13.95
N ILE A 86 -13.30 2.12 -13.04
CA ILE A 86 -13.72 3.09 -12.01
C ILE A 86 -12.53 3.41 -11.11
N MET A 87 -11.79 2.40 -10.65
CA MET A 87 -10.61 2.60 -9.81
C MET A 87 -9.60 3.54 -10.48
N PHE A 88 -9.24 3.29 -11.74
CA PHE A 88 -8.28 4.15 -12.45
C PHE A 88 -8.82 5.57 -12.68
N ALA A 89 -10.11 5.72 -12.98
CA ALA A 89 -10.72 7.03 -13.17
C ALA A 89 -10.71 7.84 -11.86
N VAL A 90 -11.05 7.21 -10.74
CA VAL A 90 -11.06 7.84 -9.42
C VAL A 90 -9.64 8.13 -8.94
N MET A 91 -8.68 7.23 -9.15
CA MET A 91 -7.27 7.50 -8.83
C MET A 91 -6.75 8.73 -9.59
N LEU A 92 -7.10 8.87 -10.88
CA LEU A 92 -6.71 10.04 -11.67
C LEU A 92 -7.34 11.33 -11.13
N LEU A 93 -8.62 11.28 -10.73
CA LEU A 93 -9.30 12.42 -10.09
C LEU A 93 -8.60 12.83 -8.79
N HIS A 94 -8.01 11.87 -8.08
CA HIS A 94 -7.28 12.07 -6.82
C HIS A 94 -5.76 12.13 -6.98
N GLU A 95 -5.22 12.47 -8.15
CA GLU A 95 -3.76 12.56 -8.36
C GLU A 95 -3.09 13.51 -7.34
N TYR A 96 -3.75 14.60 -6.99
CA TYR A 96 -3.27 15.56 -5.98
C TYR A 96 -2.99 14.90 -4.62
N HIS A 97 -3.77 13.87 -4.25
CA HIS A 97 -3.59 13.12 -3.01
C HIS A 97 -2.29 12.30 -3.07
N PHE A 98 -2.01 11.63 -4.18
CA PHE A 98 -0.79 10.84 -4.36
C PHE A 98 0.46 11.72 -4.45
N VAL A 99 0.37 12.87 -5.13
CA VAL A 99 1.44 13.87 -5.17
C VAL A 99 1.74 14.41 -3.77
N ALA A 100 0.71 14.81 -3.02
CA ALA A 100 0.87 15.26 -1.63
C ALA A 100 1.45 14.15 -0.73
N PHE A 101 0.99 12.90 -0.94
CA PHE A 101 1.51 11.73 -0.24
C PHE A 101 3.00 11.51 -0.54
N TYR A 102 3.44 11.65 -1.80
CA TYR A 102 4.86 11.54 -2.17
C TYR A 102 5.72 12.63 -1.53
N HIS A 103 5.33 13.90 -1.66
CA HIS A 103 6.10 15.03 -1.14
C HIS A 103 6.28 14.98 0.38
N LYS A 104 5.21 14.62 1.12
CA LYS A 104 5.26 14.49 2.58
C LYS A 104 6.36 13.53 3.07
N SER A 105 6.73 12.54 2.26
CA SER A 105 7.82 11.61 2.58
C SER A 105 9.19 12.09 2.11
N ASN A 106 9.25 12.72 0.94
CA ASN A 106 10.52 13.15 0.34
C ASN A 106 11.08 14.46 0.93
N GLU A 107 10.26 15.31 1.53
CA GLU A 107 10.71 16.53 2.22
C GLU A 107 11.71 16.25 3.35
N ILE A 108 11.74 15.01 3.86
CA ILE A 108 12.65 14.56 4.94
C ILE A 108 13.87 13.81 4.35
N GLY A 109 14.08 13.82 3.03
CA GLY A 109 15.16 13.07 2.37
C GLY A 109 14.98 11.54 2.41
N ASN A 110 13.81 11.07 2.85
CA ASN A 110 13.48 9.65 2.99
C ASN A 110 12.80 9.12 1.73
N ARG A 111 13.12 7.89 1.33
CA ARG A 111 12.31 7.15 0.35
C ARG A 111 11.25 6.34 1.07
N ARG A 112 10.01 6.44 0.60
CA ARG A 112 8.89 5.71 1.19
C ARG A 112 8.96 4.23 0.90
N LYS A 113 8.79 3.43 1.94
CA LYS A 113 8.69 1.97 1.86
C LYS A 113 7.56 1.54 2.76
N PHE A 114 6.72 0.65 2.25
CA PHE A 114 5.63 0.09 3.02
C PHE A 114 6.17 -1.03 3.92
N PHE A 115 6.15 -0.83 5.23
CA PHE A 115 6.66 -1.79 6.20
C PHE A 115 5.57 -2.25 7.15
N ALA A 116 5.62 -3.52 7.48
CA ALA A 116 4.96 -4.08 8.63
C ALA A 116 5.86 -3.98 9.86
N LYS A 117 5.31 -3.51 10.97
CA LYS A 117 5.97 -3.43 12.27
C LYS A 117 5.23 -4.30 13.27
N LEU A 118 5.97 -5.22 13.88
CA LEU A 118 5.48 -6.16 14.87
C LEU A 118 6.36 -6.13 16.11
N ASN A 119 5.76 -5.87 17.26
CA ASN A 119 6.33 -6.11 18.58
C ASN A 119 5.24 -6.66 19.52
N GLU A 120 5.61 -6.97 20.76
CA GLU A 120 4.70 -7.57 21.74
C GLU A 120 3.37 -6.81 21.91
N SER A 121 3.41 -5.48 21.90
CA SER A 121 2.25 -4.63 22.11
C SER A 121 1.59 -4.11 20.82
N ASN A 122 2.31 -4.08 19.69
CA ASN A 122 1.90 -3.38 18.48
C ASN A 122 2.04 -4.25 17.22
N LEU A 123 0.95 -4.28 16.44
CA LEU A 123 0.87 -4.84 15.10
C LEU A 123 0.38 -3.71 14.17
N SER A 124 1.26 -3.16 13.33
CA SER A 124 0.92 -2.02 12.47
C SER A 124 1.58 -2.08 11.11
N LEU A 125 0.97 -1.43 10.12
CA LEU A 125 1.62 -1.13 8.85
C LEU A 125 1.89 0.37 8.75
N ILE A 126 3.09 0.72 8.32
CA ILE A 126 3.61 2.08 8.27
C ILE A 126 4.20 2.38 6.88
N THR A 127 4.12 3.63 6.45
CA THR A 127 4.65 4.14 5.18
C THR A 127 5.60 5.31 5.35
#